data_AF-A0A518BM30-F1
#
_entry.id   AF-A0A518BM30-F1
#
_cell.length_a   1.000
_cell.length_b   1.000
_cell.length_c   1.000
_cell.angle_alpha   90.00
_cell.angle_beta   90.00
_cell.angle_gamma   90.00
#
_symmetry.space_group_name_H-M   'P 1'
#
loop_
_entity.id
_entity.type
_entity.pdbx_description
1 polymer ?
#
loop_
_entity_poly.entity_id
_entity_poly.type
_entity_poly.pdbx_seq_one_letter_code
_entity_poly.pdbx_strand_id
1 'polypeptide(L)'
;MKASRTLAPLLLTAAALAGGHAASRPEVASLQQDKATLEERVLTLESKVAELSRRMEQVAADASTSRQKTDQTVDYLRRQAKQAERLKQSLDVSEEAGFTAGINPRSREVLLEAFRGVASEAQVGLPGGNAAPAPTGGRRP
;
A
#
# COMPACT_ATOMS: atom_id res chain seq x y z
N MET A 1 -61.83 40.75 -61.70
CA MET A 1 -62.42 39.45 -62.09
C MET A 1 -61.89 39.03 -63.44
N LYS A 2 -61.66 37.72 -63.61
CA LYS A 2 -61.33 36.96 -64.84
C LYS A 2 -59.89 37.01 -65.34
N ALA A 3 -59.20 35.93 -64.96
CA ALA A 3 -58.04 35.35 -65.60
C ALA A 3 -58.31 34.98 -67.06
N SER A 4 -57.26 34.93 -67.87
CA SER A 4 -57.18 34.07 -69.05
C SER A 4 -55.74 33.61 -69.23
N ARG A 5 -55.60 32.30 -69.17
CA ARG A 5 -54.38 31.51 -69.35
C ARG A 5 -54.09 31.34 -70.84
N THR A 6 -52.83 31.37 -71.22
CA THR A 6 -52.36 30.91 -72.54
C THR A 6 -51.01 30.18 -72.39
N LEU A 7 -51.13 28.86 -72.54
CA LEU A 7 -50.24 27.86 -73.15
C LEU A 7 -48.69 27.97 -73.09
N ALA A 8 -48.11 26.87 -72.57
CA ALA A 8 -46.77 26.29 -72.68
C ALA A 8 -46.11 26.39 -74.09
N PRO A 9 -44.80 26.05 -74.32
CA PRO A 9 -43.95 25.13 -73.55
C PRO A 9 -42.46 25.55 -73.40
N LEU A 10 -41.69 24.92 -72.49
CA LEU A 10 -40.26 24.65 -72.74
C LEU A 10 -39.61 23.74 -71.68
N LEU A 11 -39.01 22.67 -72.20
CA LEU A 11 -37.77 22.00 -71.79
C LEU A 11 -37.68 21.29 -70.42
N LEU A 12 -37.90 19.97 -70.53
CA LEU A 12 -37.21 18.90 -69.83
C LEU A 12 -35.69 19.18 -69.68
N THR A 13 -35.19 19.33 -68.46
CA THR A 13 -33.76 19.18 -68.13
C THR A 13 -33.58 18.00 -67.19
N ALA A 14 -32.85 17.01 -67.70
CA ALA A 14 -32.50 15.78 -67.02
C ALA A 14 -31.60 16.06 -65.80
N ALA A 15 -32.06 15.65 -64.62
CA ALA A 15 -31.21 15.44 -63.46
C ALA A 15 -30.45 14.12 -63.64
N ALA A 16 -29.34 14.16 -64.38
CA ALA A 16 -28.42 13.03 -64.46
C ALA A 16 -27.52 13.03 -63.22
N LEU A 17 -27.74 12.02 -62.38
CA LEU A 17 -26.87 11.60 -61.29
C LEU A 17 -25.42 11.48 -61.79
N ALA A 18 -24.52 12.33 -61.29
CA ALA A 18 -23.08 12.15 -61.44
C ALA A 18 -22.37 12.72 -60.19
N GLY A 19 -22.47 11.99 -59.08
CA GLY A 19 -21.87 12.40 -57.81
C GLY A 19 -21.47 11.24 -56.91
N GLY A 20 -21.19 10.05 -57.47
CA GLY A 20 -21.09 8.84 -56.65
C GLY A 20 -19.99 7.86 -57.02
N HIS A 21 -18.80 8.25 -57.49
CA HIS A 21 -17.68 7.31 -57.70
C HIS A 21 -16.33 7.83 -57.14
N ALA A 22 -16.30 8.29 -55.88
CA ALA A 22 -15.05 8.59 -55.16
C ALA A 22 -14.69 7.56 -54.07
N ALA A 23 -15.39 6.42 -54.00
CA ALA A 23 -15.25 5.46 -52.90
C ALA A 23 -14.54 4.13 -53.28
N SER A 24 -13.81 4.07 -54.39
CA SER A 24 -13.18 2.84 -54.88
C SER A 24 -11.68 3.00 -55.15
N ARG A 25 -10.93 3.55 -54.20
CA ARG A 25 -9.45 3.42 -54.19
C ARG A 25 -9.07 2.43 -53.08
N PRO A 26 -8.53 1.24 -53.41
CA PRO A 26 -8.17 0.22 -52.41
C PRO A 26 -7.13 0.70 -51.38
N GLU A 27 -6.32 1.70 -51.76
CA GLU A 27 -5.33 2.35 -50.91
C GLU A 27 -5.93 3.14 -49.73
N VAL A 28 -7.14 3.70 -49.89
CA VAL A 28 -7.82 4.43 -48.79
C VAL A 28 -8.40 3.44 -47.76
N ALA A 29 -8.86 2.28 -48.21
CA ALA A 29 -9.40 1.23 -47.33
C ALA A 29 -8.31 0.58 -46.47
N SER A 30 -7.11 0.33 -47.02
CA SER A 30 -5.98 -0.22 -46.25
C SER A 30 -5.48 0.76 -45.18
N LEU A 31 -5.39 2.06 -45.51
CA LEU A 31 -4.99 3.09 -44.54
C LEU A 31 -6.00 3.24 -43.39
N GLN A 32 -7.29 3.08 -43.66
CA GLN A 32 -8.33 3.08 -42.62
C GLN A 32 -8.21 1.86 -41.69
N GLN A 33 -7.90 0.69 -42.24
CA GLN A 33 -7.68 -0.54 -41.45
C GLN A 33 -6.43 -0.44 -40.57
N ASP A 34 -5.33 0.11 -41.11
CA ASP A 34 -4.10 0.33 -40.35
C ASP A 34 -4.31 1.34 -39.22
N LYS A 35 -5.06 2.41 -39.48
CA LYS A 35 -5.44 3.40 -38.46
C LYS A 35 -6.27 2.76 -37.34
N ALA A 36 -7.30 1.98 -37.69
CA ALA A 36 -8.14 1.31 -36.69
C ALA A 36 -7.31 0.33 -35.83
N THR A 37 -6.39 -0.41 -36.46
CA THR A 37 -5.47 -1.31 -35.75
C THR A 37 -4.53 -0.55 -34.81
N LEU A 38 -4.03 0.61 -35.24
CA LEU A 38 -3.17 1.45 -34.41
C LEU A 38 -3.94 2.02 -33.21
N GLU A 39 -5.18 2.48 -33.42
CA GLU A 39 -6.06 2.99 -32.36
C GLU A 39 -6.34 1.91 -31.30
N GLU A 40 -6.63 0.66 -31.72
CA GLU A 40 -6.81 -0.47 -30.80
C GLU A 40 -5.55 -0.76 -29.98
N ARG A 41 -4.37 -0.71 -30.63
CA ARG A 41 -3.08 -0.91 -29.94
C ARG A 41 -2.80 0.21 -28.94
N VAL A 42 -3.11 1.45 -29.27
CA VAL A 42 -2.96 2.60 -28.36
C VAL A 42 -3.85 2.42 -27.14
N LEU A 43 -5.14 2.12 -27.33
CA LEU A 43 -6.07 1.86 -26.22
C LEU A 43 -5.60 0.71 -25.32
N THR A 44 -5.09 -0.37 -25.93
CA THR A 44 -4.54 -1.51 -25.18
C THR A 44 -3.30 -1.11 -24.38
N LEU A 45 -2.40 -0.33 -24.97
CA LEU A 45 -1.19 0.13 -24.28
C LEU A 45 -1.53 1.11 -23.15
N GLU A 46 -2.46 2.04 -23.36
CA GLU A 46 -2.93 2.96 -22.33
C GLU A 46 -3.54 2.20 -21.14
N SER A 47 -4.35 1.17 -21.42
CA SER A 47 -4.91 0.29 -20.38
C SER A 47 -3.80 -0.43 -19.59
N LYS A 48 -2.80 -1.00 -20.28
CA LYS A 48 -1.67 -1.68 -19.64
C LYS A 48 -0.80 -0.74 -18.82
N VAL A 49 -0.55 0.47 -19.32
CA VAL A 49 0.20 1.50 -18.57
C VAL A 49 -0.56 1.89 -17.32
N ALA A 50 -1.87 2.11 -17.40
CA ALA A 50 -2.70 2.42 -16.23
C ALA A 50 -2.69 1.28 -15.20
N GLU A 51 -2.76 0.02 -15.64
CA GLU A 51 -2.66 -1.15 -14.78
C GLU A 51 -1.29 -1.28 -14.11
N LEU A 52 -0.20 -1.12 -14.88
CA LEU A 52 1.17 -1.19 -14.36
C LEU A 52 1.44 -0.08 -13.35
N SER A 53 0.99 1.15 -13.62
CA SER A 53 1.11 2.27 -12.68
C SER A 53 0.42 1.96 -11.35
N ARG A 54 -0.80 1.44 -11.37
CA ARG A 54 -1.51 1.01 -10.15
C ARG A 54 -0.76 -0.08 -9.39
N ARG A 55 -0.22 -1.08 -10.11
CA ARG A 55 0.58 -2.15 -9.48
C ARG A 55 1.87 -1.60 -8.86
N MET A 56 2.53 -0.66 -9.52
CA MET A 56 3.74 -0.02 -8.99
C MET A 56 3.42 0.78 -7.71
N GLU A 57 2.32 1.52 -7.69
CA GLU A 57 1.85 2.24 -6.49
C GLU A 57 1.56 1.27 -5.33
N GLN A 58 0.88 0.15 -5.62
CA GLN A 58 0.60 -0.88 -4.62
C GLN A 58 1.88 -1.50 -4.06
N VAL A 59 2.81 -1.91 -4.92
CA VAL A 59 4.10 -2.47 -4.50
C VAL A 59 4.91 -1.46 -3.68
N ALA A 60 4.88 -0.18 -4.05
CA ALA A 60 5.53 0.88 -3.28
C ALA A 60 4.91 1.04 -1.88
N ALA A 61 3.58 0.98 -1.78
CA ALA A 61 2.87 1.04 -0.49
C ALA A 61 3.17 -0.19 0.39
N ASP A 62 3.19 -1.38 -0.19
CA ASP A 62 3.52 -2.63 0.51
C ASP A 62 4.97 -2.63 0.99
N ALA A 63 5.91 -2.18 0.14
CA ALA A 63 7.32 -2.06 0.50
C ALA A 63 7.53 -1.05 1.65
N SER A 64 6.83 0.09 1.62
CA SER A 64 6.86 1.07 2.70
C SER A 64 6.35 0.48 4.03
N THR A 65 5.20 -0.20 3.97
CA THR A 65 4.60 -0.86 5.14
C THR A 65 5.51 -1.96 5.70
N SER A 66 6.14 -2.75 4.83
CA SER A 66 7.07 -3.80 5.23
C SER A 66 8.32 -3.25 5.92
N ARG A 67 8.88 -2.15 5.39
CA ARG A 67 10.00 -1.45 6.03
C ARG A 67 9.62 -0.94 7.42
N GLN A 68 8.47 -0.29 7.55
CA GLN A 68 7.99 0.20 8.85
C GLN A 68 7.85 -0.94 9.88
N LYS A 69 7.27 -2.08 9.48
CA LYS A 69 7.16 -3.27 10.36
C LYS A 69 8.53 -3.84 10.73
N THR A 70 9.47 -3.83 9.79
CA THR A 70 10.85 -4.28 10.04
C THR A 70 11.54 -3.38 11.06
N ASP A 71 11.45 -2.06 10.89
CA ASP A 71 12.03 -1.09 11.81
C ASP A 71 11.43 -1.24 13.23
N GLN A 72 10.11 -1.37 13.32
CA GLN A 72 9.41 -1.62 14.58
C GLN A 72 9.89 -2.92 15.26
N THR A 73 10.12 -3.98 14.48
CA THR A 73 10.63 -5.26 14.98
C THR A 73 12.06 -5.15 15.47
N VAL A 74 12.93 -4.48 14.71
CA VAL A 74 14.33 -4.26 15.10
C VAL A 74 14.42 -3.46 16.40
N ASP A 75 13.61 -2.41 16.54
CA ASP A 75 13.58 -1.61 17.77
C ASP A 75 13.05 -2.39 18.97
N TYR A 76 12.03 -3.24 18.76
CA TYR A 76 11.56 -4.16 19.79
C TYR A 76 12.66 -5.12 20.26
N LEU A 77 13.38 -5.76 19.33
CA LEU A 77 14.47 -6.68 19.65
C LEU A 77 15.63 -5.97 20.36
N ARG A 78 15.95 -4.73 19.97
CA ARG A 78 16.95 -3.91 20.67
C ARG A 78 16.55 -3.64 22.12
N ARG A 79 15.28 -3.30 22.37
CA ARG A 79 14.76 -3.10 23.74
C ARG A 79 14.84 -4.38 24.56
N GLN A 80 14.43 -5.52 23.99
CA GLN A 80 14.56 -6.82 24.66
C GLN A 80 16.02 -7.16 25.00
N ALA A 81 16.94 -7.00 24.05
CA ALA A 81 18.37 -7.27 24.27
C ALA A 81 18.94 -6.42 25.42
N LYS A 82 18.56 -5.15 25.50
CA LYS A 82 18.97 -4.26 26.60
C LYS A 82 18.43 -4.72 27.96
N GLN A 83 17.19 -5.22 28.03
CA GLN A 83 16.65 -5.76 29.28
C GLN A 83 17.24 -7.11 29.65
N ALA A 84 17.56 -7.97 28.68
CA ALA A 84 18.26 -9.21 28.93
C ALA A 84 19.65 -8.97 29.55
N GLU A 85 20.39 -7.97 29.05
CA GLU A 85 21.67 -7.56 29.62
C GLU A 85 21.52 -7.03 31.05
N ARG A 86 20.50 -6.20 31.32
CA ARG A 86 20.18 -5.73 32.68
C ARG A 86 19.79 -6.86 33.63
N LEU A 87 19.02 -7.84 33.16
CA LEU A 87 18.66 -9.02 33.93
C LEU A 87 19.92 -9.82 34.29
N LYS A 88 20.82 -10.03 33.33
CA LYS A 88 22.11 -10.69 33.58
C LYS A 88 22.91 -9.96 34.67
N GLN A 89 23.07 -8.64 34.56
CA GLN A 89 23.77 -7.85 35.59
C GLN A 89 23.09 -7.94 36.96
N SER A 90 21.74 -7.99 36.98
CA SER A 90 20.98 -8.11 38.23
C SER A 90 21.09 -9.50 38.86
N LEU A 91 21.27 -10.55 38.04
CA LEU A 91 21.60 -11.89 38.52
C LEU A 91 22.96 -11.89 39.22
N ASP A 92 23.99 -11.33 38.59
CA ASP A 92 25.34 -11.24 39.17
C ASP A 92 25.31 -10.50 40.52
N VAL A 93 24.65 -9.33 40.59
CA VAL A 93 24.47 -8.54 41.83
C VAL A 93 23.67 -9.32 42.87
N SER A 94 22.65 -10.08 42.47
CA SER A 94 21.83 -10.88 43.38
C SER A 94 22.62 -12.04 43.98
N GLU A 95 23.43 -12.72 43.17
CA GLU A 95 24.34 -13.79 43.60
C GLU A 95 25.36 -13.26 44.62
N GLU A 96 26.03 -12.14 44.31
CA GLU A 96 26.96 -11.46 45.23
C GLU A 96 26.27 -11.04 46.54
N ALA A 97 25.01 -10.61 46.46
CA ALA A 97 24.21 -10.27 47.63
C ALA A 97 23.79 -11.48 48.48
N GLY A 98 24.15 -12.70 48.10
CA GLY A 98 23.89 -13.93 48.86
C GLY A 98 22.56 -14.59 48.52
N PHE A 99 22.02 -14.39 47.30
CA PHE A 99 20.82 -15.08 46.83
C PHE A 99 20.95 -16.61 46.95
N THR A 100 22.09 -17.16 46.53
CA THR A 100 22.38 -18.60 46.54
C THR A 100 22.46 -19.18 47.96
N ALA A 101 22.92 -18.37 48.93
CA ALA A 101 22.94 -18.75 50.33
C ALA A 101 21.55 -18.66 51.00
N GLY A 102 20.59 -17.99 50.37
CA GLY A 102 19.25 -17.76 50.92
C GLY A 102 19.20 -16.77 52.08
N ILE A 103 20.30 -16.06 52.34
CA ILE A 103 20.51 -15.27 53.57
C ILE A 103 19.97 -13.84 53.43
N ASN A 104 19.80 -13.33 52.21
CA ASN A 104 19.53 -11.90 52.00
C ASN A 104 18.24 -11.62 51.22
N PRO A 105 17.20 -11.05 51.85
CA PRO A 105 15.97 -10.66 51.16
C PRO A 105 16.20 -9.59 50.08
N ARG A 106 17.23 -8.74 50.23
CA ARG A 106 17.58 -7.71 49.24
C ARG A 106 17.95 -8.30 47.88
N SER A 107 18.60 -9.47 47.88
CA SER A 107 18.96 -10.17 46.64
C SER A 107 17.73 -10.53 45.80
N ARG A 108 16.64 -10.95 46.45
CA ARG A 108 15.36 -11.30 45.81
C ARG A 108 14.65 -10.08 45.25
N GLU A 109 14.73 -8.94 45.94
CA GLU A 109 14.16 -7.68 45.48
C GLU A 109 14.80 -7.21 44.18
N VAL A 110 16.14 -7.24 44.11
CA VAL A 110 16.91 -6.89 42.90
C VAL A 110 16.51 -7.78 41.72
N LEU A 111 16.41 -9.09 41.94
CA LEU A 111 16.03 -10.07 40.93
C LEU A 111 14.59 -9.84 40.43
N LEU A 112 13.65 -9.59 41.35
CA LEU A 112 12.25 -9.31 41.01
C LEU A 112 12.07 -8.00 40.25
N GLU A 113 12.83 -6.95 40.59
CA GLU A 113 12.82 -5.69 39.85
C GLU A 113 13.28 -5.88 38.41
N ALA A 114 14.38 -6.63 38.21
CA ALA A 114 14.90 -6.94 36.88
C ALA A 114 13.90 -7.77 36.05
N PHE A 115 13.27 -8.78 36.65
CA PHE A 115 12.23 -9.57 35.98
C PHE A 115 11.01 -8.72 35.58
N ARG A 116 10.59 -7.78 36.43
CA ARG A 116 9.52 -6.83 36.09
C ARG A 116 9.91 -5.93 34.93
N GLY A 117 11.17 -5.50 34.85
CA GLY A 117 11.70 -4.73 33.73
C GLY A 117 11.62 -5.49 32.40
N VAL A 118 12.02 -6.77 32.40
CA VAL A 118 11.89 -7.64 31.22
C VAL A 118 10.43 -7.84 30.82
N ALA A 119 9.56 -8.13 31.79
CA ALA A 119 8.14 -8.36 31.53
C ALA A 119 7.44 -7.11 30.96
N SER A 120 7.77 -5.92 31.49
CA SER A 120 7.21 -4.65 31.02
C SER A 120 7.58 -4.38 29.57
N GLU A 121 8.86 -4.47 29.20
CA GLU A 121 9.29 -4.24 27.81
C GLU A 121 8.80 -5.32 26.84
N ALA A 122 8.69 -6.57 27.31
CA ALA A 122 8.14 -7.65 26.49
C ALA A 122 6.71 -7.34 26.04
N GLN A 123 5.92 -6.64 26.87
CA GLN A 123 4.53 -6.29 26.59
C GLN A 123 4.38 -5.06 25.66
N VAL A 124 5.29 -4.09 25.73
CA VAL A 124 5.21 -2.82 24.96
C VAL A 124 5.23 -3.04 23.44
N GLY A 125 5.80 -4.14 22.95
CA GLY A 125 5.84 -4.45 21.51
C GLY A 125 4.78 -5.43 21.02
N LEU A 126 3.89 -5.92 21.89
CA LEU A 126 2.84 -6.85 21.48
C LEU A 126 1.62 -6.08 20.96
N PRO A 127 0.98 -6.53 19.87
CA PRO A 127 -0.28 -5.94 19.42
C PRO A 127 -1.35 -6.10 20.52
N GLY A 128 -1.81 -4.98 21.09
CA GLY A 128 -2.77 -4.95 22.19
C GLY A 128 -2.18 -4.98 23.61
N GLY A 129 -0.85 -4.88 23.75
CA GLY A 129 -0.18 -4.83 25.05
C GLY A 129 -0.45 -3.52 25.80
N ASN A 130 -1.40 -3.52 26.73
CA ASN A 130 -1.43 -2.48 27.77
C ASN A 130 -0.18 -2.65 28.63
N ALA A 131 0.60 -1.57 28.80
CA ALA A 131 1.74 -1.58 29.70
C ALA A 131 1.30 -2.07 31.09
N ALA A 132 1.93 -3.12 31.62
CA ALA A 132 1.66 -3.56 32.98
C ALA A 132 1.79 -2.36 33.94
N PRO A 133 0.83 -2.14 34.84
CA PRO A 133 0.90 -1.02 35.78
C PRO A 133 2.17 -1.12 36.60
N ALA A 134 2.86 0.03 36.77
CA ALA A 134 4.07 0.11 37.58
C ALA A 134 3.77 -0.42 38.99
N PRO A 135 4.69 -1.20 39.59
CA PRO A 135 4.46 -1.78 40.91
C PRO A 135 4.36 -0.67 41.96
N THR A 136 3.17 -0.49 42.53
CA THR A 136 3.01 0.24 43.79
C THR A 136 3.75 -0.57 44.85
N GLY A 137 4.90 -0.06 45.28
CA GLY A 137 5.70 -0.63 46.36
C GLY A 137 4.85 -0.72 47.63
N GLY A 138 4.18 -1.86 47.81
CA GLY A 138 3.48 -2.21 49.03
C GLY A 138 4.53 -2.40 50.11
N ARG A 139 4.86 -1.31 50.80
CA ARG A 139 5.50 -1.33 52.11
C ARG A 139 4.53 -2.10 53.01
N ARG A 140 4.78 -3.39 53.23
CA ARG A 140 4.08 -4.13 54.29
C ARG A 140 4.53 -3.50 55.62
N PRO A 141 3.60 -3.24 56.55
CA PRO A 141 3.92 -2.72 57.88
C PRO A 141 4.85 -3.68 58.64
#